data_AF-A0A6G3D2H9-F1
#
_entry.id   AF-A0A6G3D2H9-F1
#
_cell.length_a   1.000
_cell.length_b   1.000
_cell.length_c   1.000
_cell.angle_alpha   90.00
_cell.angle_beta   90.00
_cell.angle_gamma   90.00
#
_symmetry.space_group_name_H-M   'P 1'
#
loop_
_entity.id
_entity.type
_entity.pdbx_description
1 polymer ?
#
loop_
_entity_poly.entity_id
_entity_poly.type
_entity_poly.pdbx_seq_one_letter_code
_entity_poly.pdbx_strand_id
1 'polypeptide(L)'
;MSLVELIARADARGLAASGLACLDRCVPLLDGDDEALRPLWATLADGTADAAGRDWAQGLTQVRDKLAGPDATGEDEAVVLARRMLAAAPAECSGPELRTWADGCSVASLRIHR
;
A
#
# COMPACT_ATOMS: atom_id res chain seq x y z
N MET A 1 0.75 3.08 -26.87
CA MET A 1 -0.31 2.69 -25.93
C MET A 1 -1.66 2.76 -26.62
N SER A 2 -2.49 1.74 -26.45
CA SER A 2 -3.90 1.69 -26.83
C SER A 2 -4.79 2.26 -25.72
N LEU A 3 -6.06 2.56 -26.03
CA LEU A 3 -7.05 2.98 -25.03
C LEU A 3 -7.23 1.94 -23.91
N VAL A 4 -7.22 0.65 -24.26
CA VAL A 4 -7.36 -0.45 -23.29
C VAL A 4 -6.21 -0.44 -22.28
N GLU A 5 -4.98 -0.22 -22.75
CA GLU A 5 -3.81 -0.11 -21.88
C GLU A 5 -3.88 1.12 -20.95
N LEU A 6 -4.43 2.24 -21.43
CA LEU A 6 -4.65 3.43 -20.61
C LEU A 6 -5.68 3.19 -19.50
N ILE A 7 -6.78 2.49 -19.81
CA ILE A 7 -7.81 2.12 -18.82
C ILE A 7 -7.21 1.19 -17.77
N ALA A 8 -6.53 0.13 -18.18
CA ALA A 8 -5.89 -0.81 -17.26
C ALA A 8 -4.90 -0.11 -16.32
N ARG A 9 -4.16 0.89 -16.83
CA ARG A 9 -3.24 1.70 -16.02
C ARG A 9 -3.96 2.61 -15.04
N ALA A 10 -5.05 3.26 -15.47
CA ALA A 10 -5.87 4.09 -14.60
C ALA A 10 -6.48 3.26 -13.46
N ASP A 11 -6.97 2.06 -13.77
CA ASP A 11 -7.50 1.11 -12.79
C ASP A 11 -6.43 0.68 -11.80
N ALA A 12 -5.23 0.30 -12.26
CA ALA A 12 -4.11 -0.06 -11.39
C ALA A 12 -3.74 1.07 -10.43
N ARG A 13 -3.65 2.32 -10.93
CA ARG A 13 -3.38 3.50 -10.09
C ARG A 13 -4.48 3.73 -9.06
N GLY A 14 -5.74 3.57 -9.45
CA GLY A 14 -6.90 3.71 -8.55
C GLY A 14 -6.89 2.66 -7.43
N LEU A 15 -6.62 1.41 -7.76
CA LEU A 15 -6.50 0.32 -6.77
C LEU A 15 -5.33 0.57 -5.82
N ALA A 16 -4.17 0.97 -6.35
CA ALA A 16 -3.01 1.28 -5.53
C ALA A 16 -3.28 2.42 -4.55
N ALA A 17 -3.88 3.50 -5.01
CA ALA A 17 -4.29 4.63 -4.17
C ALA A 17 -5.30 4.22 -3.09
N SER A 18 -6.27 3.36 -3.43
CA SER A 18 -7.25 2.84 -2.46
C SER A 18 -6.58 2.02 -1.35
N GLY A 19 -5.66 1.13 -1.70
CA GLY A 19 -4.89 0.35 -0.73
C GLY A 19 -4.03 1.24 0.18
N LEU A 20 -3.33 2.22 -0.40
CA LEU A 20 -2.53 3.19 0.35
C LEU A 20 -3.39 4.02 1.31
N ALA A 21 -4.54 4.52 0.88
CA ALA A 21 -5.42 5.31 1.76
C ALA A 21 -5.91 4.50 2.98
N CYS A 22 -6.16 3.20 2.81
CA CYS A 22 -6.50 2.32 3.91
C CYS A 22 -5.31 2.13 4.87
N LEU A 23 -4.09 1.96 4.34
CA LEU A 23 -2.87 1.87 5.12
C LEU A 23 -2.57 3.17 5.88
N ASP A 24 -2.73 4.32 5.23
CA ASP A 24 -2.46 5.65 5.79
C ASP A 24 -3.23 5.88 7.09
N ARG A 25 -4.51 5.49 7.09
CA ARG A 25 -5.36 5.51 8.28
C ARG A 25 -4.86 4.59 9.41
N CYS A 26 -4.16 3.51 9.07
CA CYS A 26 -3.62 2.52 10.00
C CYS A 26 -2.18 2.83 10.43
N VAL A 27 -1.48 3.79 9.81
CA VAL A 27 -0.07 4.13 10.11
C VAL A 27 0.16 4.46 11.59
N PRO A 28 -0.71 5.19 12.30
CA PRO A 28 -0.53 5.45 13.72
C PRO A 28 -0.49 4.18 14.60
N LEU A 29 -1.06 3.05 14.15
CA LEU A 29 -0.98 1.77 14.86
C LEU A 29 0.39 1.10 14.72
N LEU A 30 1.17 1.50 13.72
CA LEU A 30 2.50 0.97 13.42
C LEU A 30 3.61 1.87 13.95
N ASP A 31 3.28 2.80 14.86
CA ASP A 31 4.17 3.86 15.36
C ASP A 31 4.76 4.74 14.25
N GLY A 32 4.09 4.79 13.08
CA GLY A 32 4.51 5.62 11.96
C GLY A 32 3.94 7.04 12.04
N ASP A 33 4.63 7.97 11.38
CA ASP A 33 4.16 9.35 11.17
C ASP A 33 3.28 9.47 9.93
N ASP A 34 2.52 10.58 9.82
CA ASP A 34 1.66 10.89 8.66
C ASP A 34 2.43 10.99 7.32
N GLU A 35 3.76 10.96 7.37
CA GLU A 35 4.65 11.07 6.21
C GLU A 35 5.21 9.71 5.78
N ALA A 36 4.91 8.64 6.51
CA ALA A 36 5.48 7.31 6.28
C ALA A 36 5.19 6.81 4.87
N LEU A 37 4.00 7.07 4.32
CA LEU A 37 3.60 6.62 2.98
C LEU A 37 3.87 7.63 1.86
N ARG A 38 4.43 8.81 2.17
CA ARG A 38 4.65 9.88 1.18
C ARG A 38 5.44 9.42 -0.07
N PRO A 39 6.49 8.59 0.05
CA PRO A 39 7.21 8.08 -1.13
C PRO A 39 6.32 7.32 -2.11
N LEU A 40 5.40 6.49 -1.61
CA LEU A 40 4.49 5.70 -2.45
C LEU A 40 3.44 6.59 -3.12
N TRP A 41 2.93 7.59 -2.40
CA TRP A 41 2.03 8.59 -2.98
C TRP A 41 2.70 9.41 -4.09
N ALA A 42 3.98 9.77 -3.93
CA ALA A 42 4.75 10.46 -4.95
C ALA A 42 4.92 9.58 -6.22
N THR A 43 5.27 8.31 -6.06
CA THR A 43 5.34 7.35 -7.19
C THR A 43 4.01 7.26 -7.94
N LEU A 44 2.89 7.20 -7.22
CA LEU A 44 1.58 7.21 -7.86
C LEU A 44 1.31 8.53 -8.57
N ALA A 45 1.69 9.67 -8.00
CA ALA A 45 1.48 10.99 -8.57
C ALA A 45 2.19 11.16 -9.93
N ASP A 46 3.47 10.78 -9.99
CA ASP A 46 4.39 11.05 -11.11
C ASP A 46 4.00 10.37 -12.42
N GLY A 47 3.29 9.23 -12.37
CA GLY A 47 2.58 8.67 -13.52
C GLY A 47 3.46 8.29 -14.74
N THR A 48 4.77 8.12 -14.60
CA THR A 48 5.66 7.69 -15.70
C THR A 48 5.80 6.17 -15.69
N ALA A 49 5.36 5.49 -16.77
CA ALA A 49 5.15 4.03 -16.79
C ALA A 49 6.43 3.20 -16.58
N ASP A 50 7.57 3.69 -17.04
CA ASP A 50 8.80 2.87 -17.12
C ASP A 50 9.67 2.96 -15.85
N ALA A 51 9.44 3.97 -15.01
CA ALA A 51 10.11 4.15 -13.71
C ALA A 51 9.20 3.76 -12.53
N ALA A 52 7.88 3.91 -12.68
CA ALA A 52 6.90 3.70 -11.61
C ALA A 52 6.97 2.30 -10.96
N GLY A 53 7.30 1.24 -11.72
CA GLY A 53 7.42 -0.12 -11.15
C GLY A 53 8.60 -0.26 -10.19
N ARG A 54 9.77 0.31 -10.52
CA ARG A 54 10.96 0.26 -9.66
C ARG A 54 10.83 1.22 -8.47
N ASP A 55 10.31 2.41 -8.71
CA ASP A 55 10.11 3.43 -7.68
C ASP A 55 9.09 2.95 -6.64
N TRP A 56 8.05 2.23 -7.08
CA TRP A 56 7.05 1.62 -6.20
C TRP A 56 7.66 0.52 -5.32
N ALA A 57 8.36 -0.45 -5.92
CA ALA A 57 8.99 -1.55 -5.17
C ALA A 57 10.03 -1.03 -4.16
N GLN A 58 10.81 -0.03 -4.55
CA GLN A 58 11.76 0.64 -3.67
C GLN A 58 11.05 1.37 -2.53
N GLY A 59 10.02 2.15 -2.84
CA GLY A 59 9.19 2.83 -1.85
C GLY A 59 8.56 1.86 -0.86
N LEU A 60 8.04 0.72 -1.33
CA LEU A 60 7.45 -0.31 -0.48
C LEU A 60 8.47 -0.90 0.49
N THR A 61 9.69 -1.12 0.02
CA THR A 61 10.79 -1.62 0.86
C THR A 61 11.11 -0.61 1.96
N GLN A 62 11.28 0.67 1.60
CA GLN A 62 11.54 1.74 2.58
C GLN A 62 10.43 1.87 3.62
N VAL A 63 9.16 1.80 3.20
CA VAL A 63 8.01 1.87 4.11
C VAL A 63 7.98 0.65 5.03
N ARG A 64 8.23 -0.56 4.51
CA ARG A 64 8.30 -1.78 5.32
C ARG A 64 9.39 -1.70 6.37
N ASP A 65 10.58 -1.24 5.99
CA ASP A 65 11.69 -1.08 6.92
C ASP A 65 11.38 -0.02 7.98
N LYS A 66 10.77 1.11 7.58
CA LYS A 66 10.36 2.18 8.50
C LYS A 66 9.31 1.71 9.51
N LEU A 67 8.38 0.85 9.07
CA LEU A 67 7.23 0.42 9.87
C LEU A 67 7.35 -1.02 10.40
N ALA A 68 8.51 -1.66 10.28
CA ALA A 68 8.72 -3.06 10.69
C ALA A 68 8.39 -3.29 12.17
N GLY A 69 8.61 -2.27 13.01
CA GLY A 69 8.41 -2.34 14.46
C GLY A 69 9.23 -3.45 15.12
N PRO A 70 9.19 -3.57 16.46
CA PRO A 70 9.71 -4.75 17.14
C PRO A 70 8.75 -5.94 16.97
N ASP A 71 9.27 -7.14 16.71
CA ASP A 71 8.49 -8.39 16.78
C ASP A 71 8.06 -8.64 18.23
N ALA A 72 6.92 -8.09 18.64
CA ALA A 72 6.40 -8.23 19.99
C ALA A 72 5.40 -9.39 20.08
N THR A 73 5.69 -10.34 20.96
CA THR A 73 4.69 -11.34 21.36
C THR A 73 3.56 -10.64 22.13
N GLY A 74 2.34 -10.67 21.60
CA GLY A 74 1.17 -10.03 22.21
C GLY A 74 0.71 -8.73 21.57
N GLU A 75 1.11 -8.45 20.32
CA GLU A 75 0.56 -7.31 19.55
C GLU A 75 -0.97 -7.37 19.47
N ASP A 76 -1.59 -6.18 19.54
CA ASP A 76 -3.01 -5.98 19.30
C ASP A 76 -3.39 -6.51 17.91
N GLU A 77 -4.56 -7.15 17.79
CA GLU A 77 -5.06 -7.69 16.52
C GLU A 77 -5.09 -6.62 15.41
N ALA A 78 -5.38 -5.36 15.76
CA ALA A 78 -5.36 -4.23 14.84
C ALA A 78 -3.96 -3.96 14.27
N VAL A 79 -2.92 -4.05 15.11
CA VAL A 79 -1.51 -3.90 14.69
C VAL A 79 -1.12 -5.04 13.77
N VAL A 80 -1.46 -6.27 14.13
CA VAL A 80 -1.19 -7.46 13.30
C VAL A 80 -1.86 -7.36 11.93
N LEU A 81 -3.11 -6.89 11.88
CA LEU A 81 -3.83 -6.69 10.62
C LEU A 81 -3.18 -5.59 9.76
N ALA A 82 -2.81 -4.46 10.36
CA ALA A 82 -2.12 -3.37 9.66
C ALA A 82 -0.75 -3.82 9.09
N ARG A 83 0.04 -4.58 9.87
CA ARG A 83 1.31 -5.18 9.39
C ARG A 83 1.08 -6.12 8.21
N ARG A 84 0.05 -6.98 8.27
CA ARG A 84 -0.31 -7.89 7.17
C ARG A 84 -0.72 -7.14 5.91
N MET A 85 -1.49 -6.06 6.04
CA MET A 85 -1.84 -5.20 4.90
C MET A 85 -0.59 -4.65 4.20
N LEU A 86 0.40 -4.18 4.97
CA LEU A 86 1.65 -3.64 4.42
C LEU A 86 2.53 -4.73 3.81
N ALA A 87 2.62 -5.89 4.46
CA ALA A 87 3.38 -7.04 3.97
C ALA A 87 2.79 -7.61 2.67
N ALA A 88 1.47 -7.58 2.51
CA ALA A 88 0.77 -8.10 1.33
C ALA A 88 0.80 -7.16 0.11
N ALA A 89 1.30 -5.92 0.24
CA ALA A 89 1.37 -5.00 -0.90
C ALA A 89 2.24 -5.58 -2.03
N PRO A 90 1.74 -5.66 -3.27
CA PRO A 90 2.47 -6.29 -4.37
C PRO A 90 3.69 -5.46 -4.76
N ALA A 91 4.80 -6.11 -5.09
CA ALA A 91 6.02 -5.43 -5.52
C ALA A 91 5.85 -4.74 -6.88
N GLU A 92 4.90 -5.21 -7.70
CA GLU A 92 4.51 -4.56 -8.93
C GLU A 92 3.23 -3.74 -8.71
N CYS A 93 3.26 -2.45 -9.08
CA CYS A 93 2.08 -1.60 -9.09
C CYS A 93 1.23 -1.85 -10.36
N SER A 94 0.96 -3.11 -10.67
CA SER A 94 0.14 -3.51 -11.81
C SER A 94 -0.46 -4.91 -11.59
N GLY A 95 -1.31 -5.36 -12.52
CA GLY A 95 -1.82 -6.72 -12.51
C GLY A 95 -2.94 -6.99 -11.50
N PRO A 96 -3.40 -8.26 -11.42
CA PRO A 96 -4.56 -8.64 -10.64
C PRO A 96 -4.32 -8.58 -9.12
N GLU A 97 -3.07 -8.72 -8.67
CA GLU A 97 -2.71 -8.74 -7.25
C GLU A 97 -3.04 -7.41 -6.55
N LEU A 98 -2.95 -6.29 -7.26
CA LEU A 98 -3.37 -4.98 -6.73
C LEU A 98 -4.82 -4.96 -6.28
N ARG A 99 -5.71 -5.62 -7.03
CA ARG A 99 -7.14 -5.69 -6.67
C ARG A 99 -7.32 -6.50 -5.40
N THR A 100 -6.75 -7.69 -5.35
CA THR A 100 -6.79 -8.56 -4.16
C THR A 100 -6.25 -7.85 -2.92
N TRP A 101 -5.13 -7.13 -3.06
CA TRP A 101 -4.54 -6.35 -1.99
C TRP A 101 -5.45 -5.20 -1.53
N ALA A 102 -5.95 -4.37 -2.46
CA ALA A 102 -6.82 -3.24 -2.14
C ALA A 102 -8.13 -3.68 -1.45
N ASP A 103 -8.75 -4.76 -1.93
CA ASP A 103 -9.96 -5.34 -1.32
C ASP A 103 -9.67 -5.84 0.10
N GLY A 104 -8.55 -6.54 0.29
CA GLY A 104 -8.08 -6.99 1.60
C GLY A 104 -7.82 -5.83 2.58
N CYS A 105 -7.18 -4.76 2.09
CA CYS A 105 -6.95 -3.54 2.85
C CYS A 105 -8.25 -2.86 3.29
N SER A 106 -9.24 -2.78 2.41
CA SER A 106 -10.55 -2.22 2.74
C SER A 106 -11.25 -3.00 3.86
N VAL A 107 -11.29 -4.33 3.73
CA VAL A 107 -11.90 -5.21 4.76
C VAL A 107 -11.16 -5.10 6.10
N ALA A 108 -9.83 -5.10 6.08
CA ALA A 108 -9.03 -4.99 7.30
C ALA A 108 -9.22 -3.63 7.98
N SER A 109 -9.15 -2.52 7.25
CA SER A 109 -9.36 -1.17 7.80
C SER A 109 -10.76 -1.01 8.40
N LEU A 110 -11.79 -1.57 7.76
CA LEU A 110 -13.15 -1.61 8.33
C LEU A 110 -13.23 -2.41 9.63
N ARG A 111 -12.45 -3.48 9.81
CA ARG A 111 -12.41 -4.24 11.07
C ARG A 111 -11.67 -3.48 12.17
N ILE A 112 -10.60 -2.77 11.81
CA ILE A 112 -9.77 -2.00 12.73
C ILE A 112 -10.51 -0.78 13.30
N HIS A 113 -11.34 -0.10 12.49
CA HIS A 113 -11.94 1.19 12.86
C HIS A 113 -13.46 1.17 13.07
N ARG A 114 -14.05 -0.01 13.28
CA ARG A 114 -15.44 -0.13 13.73
C ARG A 114 -15.53 0.01 15.24
#